data_AF-A0A1F4E1U4-F1
#
_entry.id   AF-A0A1F4E1U4-F1
#
_cell.length_a   1.000
_cell.length_b   1.000
_cell.length_c   1.000
_cell.angle_alpha   90.00
_cell.angle_beta   90.00
_cell.angle_gamma   90.00
#
_symmetry.space_group_name_H-M   'P 1'
#
loop_
_entity.id
_entity.type
_entity.pdbx_description
1 polymer ?
#
loop_
_entity_poly.entity_id
_entity_poly.type
_entity_poly.pdbx_seq_one_letter_code
_entity_poly.pdbx_strand_id
1 'polypeptide(L)'
;MVHDADFLEAHMTARPTLSEAVYDVVWPLGKPAYDTRSPNARVADLNNKVIGELWDYLFRGEEIFPVLRERLKARFPGIRFVAYDVFGNVHGPQQRELVARVPELLKQHEVDAVISAIGA
;
A
#
# COMPACT_ATOMS: atom_id res chain seq x y z
N MET A 1 66.64 -45.54 -28.20
CA MET A 1 67.83 -44.67 -27.98
C MET A 1 67.73 -43.61 -29.06
N VAL A 2 67.33 -42.36 -28.81
CA VAL A 2 67.50 -41.48 -27.65
C VAL A 2 66.53 -40.27 -27.77
N HIS A 3 66.00 -39.86 -26.62
CA HIS A 3 65.70 -38.49 -26.16
C HIS A 3 64.50 -37.67 -26.68
N ASP A 4 63.56 -37.48 -25.74
CA ASP A 4 62.66 -36.34 -25.53
C ASP A 4 63.35 -34.97 -25.62
N ALA A 5 62.67 -34.02 -26.28
CA ALA A 5 62.62 -32.59 -25.93
C ALA A 5 61.58 -31.88 -26.83
N ASP A 6 60.41 -31.54 -26.29
CA ASP A 6 60.01 -30.14 -26.05
C ASP A 6 58.53 -30.00 -25.67
N PHE A 7 58.37 -29.61 -24.40
CA PHE A 7 57.36 -28.75 -23.80
C PHE A 7 56.28 -28.12 -24.72
N LEU A 8 55.02 -28.42 -24.37
CA LEU A 8 53.90 -27.49 -24.05
C LEU A 8 52.58 -27.94 -24.66
N GLU A 9 51.78 -28.67 -23.88
CA GLU A 9 50.33 -28.42 -23.87
C GLU A 9 49.82 -28.54 -22.44
N ALA A 10 49.76 -27.38 -21.77
CA ALA A 10 49.07 -27.22 -20.52
C ALA A 10 47.63 -27.72 -20.70
N HIS A 11 47.32 -28.84 -20.07
CA HIS A 11 45.94 -29.25 -19.85
C HIS A 11 45.30 -28.20 -18.94
N MET A 12 44.70 -27.17 -19.54
CA MET A 12 43.74 -26.30 -18.88
C MET A 12 42.54 -27.17 -18.51
N THR A 13 42.61 -27.86 -17.38
CA THR A 13 41.42 -28.34 -16.70
C THR A 13 40.57 -27.11 -16.47
N ALA A 14 39.51 -26.97 -17.26
CA ALA A 14 38.47 -25.99 -17.00
C ALA A 14 38.13 -26.06 -15.52
N ARG A 15 38.19 -24.92 -14.81
CA ARG A 15 37.68 -24.85 -13.44
C ARG A 15 36.29 -25.49 -13.46
N PRO A 16 35.95 -26.37 -12.50
CA PRO A 16 34.58 -26.81 -12.39
C PRO A 16 33.75 -25.53 -12.26
N THR A 17 32.86 -25.29 -13.21
CA THR A 17 31.82 -24.27 -13.06
C THR A 17 31.02 -24.72 -11.86
N LEU A 18 31.37 -24.22 -10.67
CA LEU A 18 30.53 -24.33 -9.49
C LEU A 18 29.22 -23.65 -9.88
N SER A 19 28.22 -24.45 -10.21
CA SER A 19 26.85 -23.96 -10.38
C SER A 19 26.48 -23.30 -9.05
N GLU A 20 26.22 -22.00 -9.09
CA GLU A 20 25.78 -21.27 -7.90
C GLU A 20 24.57 -21.99 -7.27
N ALA A 21 24.54 -22.05 -5.95
CA ALA A 21 23.42 -22.66 -5.24
C ALA A 21 22.13 -21.90 -5.56
N VAL A 22 21.14 -22.62 -6.11
CA VAL A 22 19.81 -22.08 -6.38
C VAL A 22 18.97 -22.22 -5.10
N TYR A 23 18.39 -21.12 -4.66
CA TYR A 23 17.52 -21.08 -3.49
C TYR A 23 16.10 -20.75 -3.91
N ASP A 24 15.12 -21.39 -3.25
CA ASP A 24 13.73 -21.00 -3.36
C ASP A 24 13.52 -19.64 -2.68
N VAL A 25 13.10 -18.65 -3.48
CA VAL A 25 12.63 -17.37 -2.94
C VAL A 25 11.17 -17.55 -2.53
N VAL A 26 10.97 -17.88 -1.26
CA VAL A 26 9.64 -17.96 -0.67
C VAL A 26 9.27 -16.63 -0.02
N TRP A 27 8.08 -16.12 -0.32
CA TRP A 27 7.44 -15.07 0.45
C TRP A 27 6.29 -15.71 1.24
N PRO A 28 6.55 -16.25 2.44
CA PRO A 28 5.47 -16.75 3.27
C PRO A 28 4.62 -15.55 3.68
N LEU A 29 3.46 -15.38 3.04
CA LEU A 29 2.45 -14.45 3.52
C LEU A 29 2.13 -14.83 4.97
N GLY A 30 2.28 -13.87 5.88
CA GLY A 30 1.84 -14.05 7.26
C GLY A 30 0.35 -14.38 7.30
N LYS A 31 -0.09 -15.05 8.37
CA LYS A 31 -1.52 -15.29 8.58
C LYS A 31 -2.26 -13.93 8.55
N PRO A 32 -3.33 -13.78 7.75
CA PRO A 32 -4.13 -12.56 7.76
C PRO A 32 -4.60 -12.24 9.18
N ALA A 33 -4.47 -10.99 9.59
CA ALA A 33 -5.00 -10.51 10.86
C ALA A 33 -6.47 -10.07 10.77
N TYR A 34 -7.14 -10.36 9.66
CA TYR A 34 -8.49 -9.91 9.36
C TYR A 34 -9.29 -11.00 8.64
N ASP A 35 -10.61 -10.98 8.82
CA ASP A 35 -11.52 -11.85 8.08
C ASP A 35 -11.67 -11.35 6.64
N THR A 36 -11.46 -12.24 5.67
CA THR A 36 -11.74 -11.94 4.27
C THR A 36 -13.24 -11.80 4.06
N ARG A 37 -13.67 -10.67 3.50
CA ARG A 37 -15.04 -10.44 3.06
C ARG A 37 -15.08 -9.98 1.61
N SER A 38 -16.19 -10.26 0.92
CA SER A 38 -16.41 -9.70 -0.42
C SER A 38 -16.49 -8.16 -0.31
N PRO A 39 -15.79 -7.41 -1.18
CA PRO A 39 -15.92 -5.96 -1.23
C PRO A 39 -17.36 -5.53 -1.57
N ASN A 40 -17.76 -4.38 -1.05
CA ASN A 40 -19.02 -3.76 -1.47
C ASN A 40 -18.93 -3.31 -2.94
N ALA A 41 -20.10 -3.14 -3.58
CA ALA A 41 -20.18 -2.56 -4.91
C ALA A 41 -19.53 -1.18 -4.96
N ARG A 42 -18.85 -0.88 -6.06
CA ARG A 42 -18.22 0.43 -6.28
C ARG A 42 -19.29 1.52 -6.36
N VAL A 43 -19.03 2.65 -5.71
CA VAL A 43 -19.83 3.86 -5.91
C VAL A 43 -19.57 4.40 -7.31
N ALA A 44 -20.57 4.31 -8.19
CA ALA A 44 -20.43 4.64 -9.61
C ALA A 44 -20.39 6.16 -9.89
N ASP A 45 -21.11 6.93 -9.08
CA ASP A 45 -21.18 8.40 -9.17
C ASP A 45 -21.11 9.00 -7.76
N LEU A 46 -20.32 10.07 -7.62
CA LEU A 46 -20.12 10.78 -6.36
C LEU A 46 -20.98 12.04 -6.24
N ASN A 47 -21.81 12.36 -7.23
CA ASN A 47 -22.79 13.44 -7.09
C ASN A 47 -23.74 13.18 -5.91
N ASN A 48 -23.94 14.21 -5.08
CA ASN A 48 -24.75 14.19 -3.87
C ASN A 48 -24.24 13.22 -2.78
N LYS A 49 -23.03 12.69 -2.92
CA LYS A 49 -22.38 11.80 -1.94
C LYS A 49 -21.55 12.56 -0.93
N VAL A 50 -21.49 12.04 0.29
CA VAL A 50 -20.59 12.51 1.35
C VAL A 50 -19.37 11.63 1.40
N ILE A 51 -18.19 12.22 1.17
CA ILE A 51 -16.91 11.52 1.20
C ILE A 51 -16.14 11.89 2.44
N GLY A 52 -15.79 10.88 3.25
CA GLY A 52 -14.89 11.05 4.39
C GLY A 52 -13.43 10.95 3.97
N GLU A 53 -12.57 11.75 4.60
CA GLU A 53 -11.13 11.71 4.41
C GLU A 53 -10.48 11.09 5.64
N LEU A 54 -9.83 9.92 5.52
CA LEU A 54 -9.07 9.33 6.62
C LEU A 54 -7.57 9.47 6.34
N TRP A 55 -6.81 9.87 7.36
CA TRP A 55 -5.39 10.13 7.24
C TRP A 55 -4.63 9.76 8.50
N ASP A 56 -3.47 9.12 8.32
CA ASP A 56 -2.53 8.70 9.37
C ASP A 56 -1.49 9.77 9.77
N TYR A 57 -1.60 10.98 9.20
CA TYR A 57 -0.71 12.11 9.47
C TYR A 57 0.75 11.91 9.02
N LEU A 58 1.06 10.86 8.22
CA LEU A 58 2.44 10.56 7.82
C LEU A 58 2.88 11.25 6.52
N PHE A 59 1.95 11.45 5.58
CA PHE A 59 2.21 12.11 4.29
C PHE A 59 1.57 13.49 4.21
N ARG A 60 1.68 14.22 3.10
CA ARG A 60 1.24 15.63 2.97
C ARG A 60 -0.30 15.79 2.82
N GLY A 61 -1.08 15.24 3.75
CA GLY A 61 -2.55 15.25 3.69
C GLY A 61 -3.14 16.66 3.60
N GLU A 62 -2.58 17.60 4.37
CA GLU A 62 -2.99 19.01 4.36
C GLU A 62 -2.88 19.67 2.98
N GLU A 63 -2.01 19.16 2.12
CA GLU A 63 -1.81 19.67 0.76
C GLU A 63 -2.59 18.87 -0.28
N ILE A 64 -2.65 17.55 -0.11
CA ILE A 64 -3.29 16.65 -1.07
C ILE A 64 -4.81 16.73 -0.99
N PHE A 65 -5.41 16.77 0.21
CA PHE A 65 -6.87 16.82 0.33
C PHE A 65 -7.50 18.05 -0.32
N PRO A 66 -6.97 19.28 -0.17
CA PRO A 66 -7.48 20.43 -0.92
C PRO A 66 -7.48 20.22 -2.44
N VAL A 67 -6.39 19.67 -3.00
CA VAL A 67 -6.30 19.38 -4.44
C VAL A 67 -7.32 18.32 -4.85
N LEU A 68 -7.50 17.26 -4.05
CA LEU A 68 -8.50 16.23 -4.32
C LEU A 68 -9.92 16.81 -4.28
N ARG A 69 -10.26 17.61 -3.27
CA ARG A 69 -11.57 18.28 -3.16
C ARG A 69 -11.86 19.15 -4.37
N GLU A 70 -10.88 19.95 -4.82
CA GLU A 70 -11.03 20.81 -6.00
C GLU A 70 -11.33 19.97 -7.25
N ARG A 71 -10.49 18.98 -7.54
CA ARG A 71 -10.62 18.14 -8.73
C ARG A 71 -11.90 17.31 -8.73
N LEU A 72 -12.29 16.77 -7.57
CA LEU A 72 -13.51 16.00 -7.43
C LEU A 72 -14.76 16.87 -7.52
N LYS A 73 -14.76 18.08 -6.95
CA LYS A 73 -15.88 19.04 -7.12
C LYS A 73 -16.04 19.49 -8.56
N ALA A 74 -14.94 19.68 -9.29
CA ALA A 74 -15.00 20.01 -10.71
C ALA A 74 -15.66 18.90 -11.55
N ARG A 75 -15.46 17.63 -11.15
CA ARG A 75 -16.05 16.46 -11.84
C ARG A 75 -17.45 16.10 -11.33
N PHE A 76 -17.72 16.30 -10.05
CA PHE A 76 -18.95 15.92 -9.35
C PHE A 76 -19.43 17.12 -8.53
N PRO A 77 -20.14 18.10 -9.13
CA PRO A 77 -20.48 19.36 -8.45
C PRO A 77 -21.28 19.19 -7.16
N GLY A 78 -22.06 18.11 -7.02
CA GLY A 78 -22.85 17.82 -5.82
C GLY A 78 -22.11 17.08 -4.71
N ILE A 79 -20.83 16.77 -4.86
CA ILE A 79 -20.05 16.04 -3.86
C ILE A 79 -19.82 16.87 -2.59
N ARG A 80 -19.92 16.23 -1.42
CA ARG A 80 -19.65 16.83 -0.10
C ARG A 80 -18.51 16.08 0.57
N PHE A 81 -17.81 16.76 1.48
CA PHE A 81 -16.66 16.19 2.18
C PHE A 81 -16.78 16.32 3.69
N VAL A 82 -16.31 15.30 4.39
CA VAL A 82 -16.01 15.32 5.83
C VAL A 82 -14.49 15.23 5.94
N ALA A 83 -13.90 16.30 6.43
CA ALA A 83 -12.44 16.48 6.45
C ALA A 83 -11.76 15.57 7.48
N TYR A 84 -10.48 15.28 7.25
CA TYR A 84 -9.69 14.35 8.06
C TYR A 84 -9.57 14.72 9.54
N ASP A 85 -9.62 16.01 9.86
CA ASP A 85 -9.53 16.53 11.23
C ASP A 85 -10.76 16.14 12.08
N VAL A 86 -11.90 15.85 11.45
CA VAL A 86 -13.09 15.31 12.12
C VAL A 86 -12.84 13.91 12.68
N PHE A 87 -12.05 13.10 11.98
CA PHE A 87 -11.70 11.74 12.39
C PHE A 87 -10.45 11.68 13.27
N GLY A 88 -9.57 12.68 13.12
CA GLY A 88 -8.30 12.80 13.83
C GLY A 88 -7.23 11.86 13.27
N ASN A 89 -6.10 11.80 13.97
CA ASN A 89 -4.96 10.98 13.57
C ASN A 89 -5.21 9.50 13.87
N VAL A 90 -5.50 8.69 12.85
CA VAL A 90 -5.72 7.25 13.00
C VAL A 90 -4.42 6.44 13.19
N HIS A 91 -3.32 7.11 13.50
CA HIS A 91 -2.00 6.53 13.80
C HIS A 91 -1.42 7.08 15.11
N GLY A 92 -0.55 6.30 15.75
CA GLY A 92 0.13 6.67 17.00
C GLY A 92 -0.41 5.98 18.26
N PRO A 93 -0.03 6.45 19.47
CA PRO A 93 -0.27 5.73 20.73
C PRO A 93 -1.76 5.44 21.03
N GLN A 94 -2.65 6.31 20.56
CA GLN A 94 -4.10 6.21 20.77
C GLN A 94 -4.84 5.57 19.58
N GLN A 95 -4.11 4.99 18.61
CA GLN A 95 -4.68 4.46 17.37
C GLN A 95 -5.88 3.52 17.60
N ARG A 96 -5.80 2.62 18.58
CA ARG A 96 -6.89 1.67 18.85
C ARG A 96 -8.20 2.38 19.21
N GLU A 97 -8.13 3.37 20.09
CA GLU A 97 -9.29 4.15 20.52
C GLU A 97 -9.83 5.03 19.39
N LEU A 98 -8.94 5.67 18.62
CA LEU A 98 -9.31 6.51 17.48
C LEU A 98 -9.97 5.69 16.37
N VAL A 99 -9.37 4.57 15.97
CA VAL A 99 -9.93 3.65 14.96
C VAL A 99 -11.27 3.07 15.42
N ALA A 100 -11.43 2.74 16.71
CA ALA A 100 -12.70 2.23 17.24
C ALA A 100 -13.86 3.24 17.13
N ARG A 101 -13.58 4.54 17.09
CA ARG A 101 -14.59 5.60 16.94
C ARG A 101 -14.98 5.86 15.48
N VAL A 102 -14.13 5.51 14.52
CA VAL A 102 -14.36 5.79 13.09
C VAL A 102 -15.74 5.29 12.62
N PRO A 103 -16.20 4.05 12.91
CA PRO A 103 -17.51 3.60 12.44
C PRO A 103 -18.68 4.48 12.89
N GLU A 104 -18.61 5.03 14.11
CA GLU A 104 -19.64 5.89 14.65
C GLU A 104 -19.58 7.28 14.01
N LEU A 105 -18.38 7.85 13.86
CA LEU A 105 -18.18 9.13 13.16
C LEU A 105 -18.66 9.06 11.70
N LEU A 106 -18.39 7.95 11.00
CA LEU A 106 -18.88 7.77 9.63
C LEU A 106 -20.41 7.79 9.55
N LYS A 107 -21.10 7.19 10.53
CA LYS A 107 -22.58 7.23 10.60
C LYS A 107 -23.08 8.62 10.94
N GLN A 108 -22.49 9.27 11.94
CA GLN A 108 -22.89 10.61 12.40
C GLN A 108 -22.80 11.66 11.29
N HIS A 109 -21.82 11.52 10.40
CA HIS A 109 -21.63 12.41 9.26
C HIS A 109 -22.22 11.87 7.94
N GLU A 110 -22.99 10.79 7.99
CA GLU A 110 -23.66 10.19 6.83
C GLU A 110 -22.71 9.90 5.66
N VAL A 111 -21.49 9.43 5.96
CA VAL A 111 -20.45 9.19 4.96
C VAL A 111 -20.82 8.00 4.06
N ASP A 112 -20.91 8.24 2.75
CA ASP A 112 -21.19 7.22 1.74
C ASP A 112 -19.93 6.41 1.37
N ALA A 113 -18.76 7.06 1.34
CA ALA A 113 -17.48 6.43 1.00
C ALA A 113 -16.29 7.20 1.60
N VAL A 114 -15.13 6.54 1.68
CA VAL A 114 -13.93 7.12 2.30
C VAL A 114 -12.75 7.12 1.32
N ILE A 115 -12.01 8.22 1.28
CA ILE A 115 -10.65 8.27 0.77
C ILE A 115 -9.73 7.87 1.92
N SER A 116 -9.07 6.73 1.80
CA SER A 116 -8.13 6.24 2.81
C SER A 116 -6.70 6.59 2.42
N ALA A 117 -6.12 7.56 3.13
CA ALA A 117 -4.70 7.91 3.06
C ALA A 117 -3.98 7.29 4.26
N ILE A 118 -3.98 5.96 4.32
CA ILE A 118 -3.30 5.15 5.36
C ILE A 118 -2.27 4.28 4.63
N GLY A 119 -1.00 4.31 5.03
CA GLY A 119 0.05 3.68 4.21
C GLY A 119 1.34 3.24 4.91
N ALA A 120 1.38 3.20 6.24
CA ALA A 120 2.54 2.70 6.99
C ALA A 120 2.20 1.48 7.86
#